data_AF-A0A813C3C9-F1
#
_entry.id   AF-A0A813C3C9-F1
#
_cell.length_a   1.000
_cell.length_b   1.000
_cell.length_c   1.000
_cell.angle_alpha   90.00
_cell.angle_beta   90.00
_cell.angle_gamma   90.00
#
_symmetry.space_group_name_H-M   'P 1'
#
loop_
_entity.id
_entity.type
_entity.pdbx_description
1 polymer ?
#
loop_
_entity_poly.entity_id
_entity_poly.type
_entity_poly.pdbx_seq_one_letter_code
_entity_poly.pdbx_strand_id
1 'polypeptide(L)'
;MGDVDAEAIAQELVAKKAPLLREEILQLAFYLPNQGQHKAAGERGSAFFAGAYRHGGITRLRSSYRSWPWSIQAVTRYIQQKVPGNVFTSFAILYDQEAKPHRDSGNEATPNVVIKLSDFHGGGLWIEDPLGQDPQDIDGRTIQGTNTEFEQDTIVFNAKEALHMMLPWEGTRVVLAVYSVQDVDRIPADEFEQLLQLGFNPAPVQTGDHADAPWQVPTFALRTEAADRKRPHGAPVRGRDHRQRSSGQKAIAAGYQMKKSVVLPLITTEMHPGEAIEFALDTIHPFTKNATIDSDLQAVLQEIVDHPAAMCDRRESLLQHWDARARDLVPESESLLKQIPDRRWRSALSSTWLYGVFRCGLGGSDHGRHADRG
;
A
#
# COMPACT_ATOMS: atom_id res chain seq x y z
N MET A 1 19.89 -15.86 12.45
CA MET A 1 20.80 -15.07 11.61
C MET A 1 21.05 -13.81 12.40
N GLY A 2 22.30 -13.50 12.78
CA GLY A 2 22.59 -12.31 13.59
C GLY A 2 22.04 -11.05 12.90
N ASP A 3 21.68 -10.05 13.70
CA ASP A 3 21.17 -8.76 13.21
C ASP A 3 22.32 -8.04 12.48
N VAL A 4 22.46 -8.32 11.19
CA VAL A 4 23.50 -7.71 10.35
C VAL A 4 23.00 -6.33 9.95
N ASP A 5 23.71 -5.30 10.42
CA ASP A 5 23.40 -3.91 10.12
C ASP A 5 23.87 -3.56 8.70
N ALA A 6 22.91 -3.38 7.78
CA ALA A 6 23.20 -3.05 6.38
C ALA A 6 23.90 -1.69 6.25
N GLU A 7 23.60 -0.72 7.13
CA GLU A 7 24.24 0.61 7.08
C GLU A 7 25.70 0.54 7.52
N ALA A 8 26.05 -0.32 8.48
CA ALA A 8 27.44 -0.54 8.87
C ALA A 8 28.26 -1.14 7.70
N ILE A 9 27.71 -2.15 7.01
CA ILE A 9 28.33 -2.72 5.79
C ILE A 9 28.50 -1.63 4.73
N ALA A 10 27.44 -0.87 4.46
CA ALA A 10 27.47 0.16 3.44
C ALA A 10 28.47 1.27 3.76
N GLN A 11 28.62 1.64 5.03
CA GLN A 11 29.62 2.63 5.47
C GLN A 11 31.05 2.16 5.15
N GLU A 12 31.36 0.88 5.35
CA GLU A 12 32.66 0.30 4.97
C GLU A 12 32.86 0.33 3.45
N LEU A 13 31.83 -0.01 2.68
CA LEU A 13 31.88 0.07 1.21
C LEU A 13 32.12 1.50 0.72
N VAL A 14 31.42 2.49 1.30
CA VAL A 14 31.61 3.90 0.95
C VAL A 14 33.02 4.38 1.30
N ALA A 15 33.59 3.94 2.43
CA ALA A 15 34.95 4.29 2.85
C ALA A 15 36.05 3.62 2.00
N LYS A 16 35.74 2.50 1.33
CA LYS A 16 36.67 1.76 0.47
C LYS A 16 37.21 2.65 -0.65
N LYS A 17 38.53 2.65 -0.87
CA LYS A 17 39.15 3.41 -1.98
C LYS A 17 39.11 2.69 -3.32
N ALA A 18 39.08 1.36 -3.31
CA ALA A 18 38.99 0.54 -4.51
C ALA A 18 37.58 0.61 -5.14
N PRO A 19 37.42 0.22 -6.42
CA PRO A 19 36.12 0.02 -7.03
C PRO A 19 35.25 -0.97 -6.23
N LEU A 20 33.94 -0.74 -6.24
CA LEU A 20 32.97 -1.63 -5.59
C LEU A 20 32.68 -2.81 -6.50
N LEU A 21 32.63 -4.01 -5.92
CA LEU A 21 32.33 -5.22 -6.65
C LEU A 21 30.81 -5.44 -6.70
N ARG A 22 30.36 -6.11 -7.77
CA ARG A 22 28.96 -6.47 -7.96
C ARG A 22 28.44 -7.31 -6.80
N GLU A 23 29.26 -8.25 -6.32
CA GLU A 23 28.94 -9.17 -5.23
C GLU A 23 28.78 -8.44 -3.89
N GLU A 24 29.53 -7.35 -3.67
CA GLU A 24 29.40 -6.50 -2.47
C GLU A 24 28.05 -5.77 -2.45
N ILE A 25 27.64 -5.26 -3.61
CA ILE A 25 26.34 -4.58 -3.75
C ILE A 25 25.19 -5.58 -3.67
N LEU A 26 25.35 -6.78 -4.26
CA LEU A 26 24.36 -7.85 -4.14
C LEU A 26 24.20 -8.30 -2.68
N GLN A 27 25.31 -8.43 -1.93
CA GLN A 27 25.25 -8.77 -0.51
C GLN A 27 24.53 -7.68 0.29
N LEU A 28 24.88 -6.40 0.09
CA LEU A 28 24.21 -5.27 0.72
C LEU A 28 22.71 -5.28 0.41
N ALA A 29 22.34 -5.55 -0.84
CA ALA A 29 20.95 -5.62 -1.27
C ALA A 29 20.14 -6.63 -0.44
N PHE A 30 20.69 -7.80 -0.08
CA PHE A 30 19.95 -8.79 0.71
C PHE A 30 19.65 -8.36 2.17
N TYR A 31 20.32 -7.32 2.67
CA TYR A 31 20.07 -6.78 4.01
C TYR A 31 19.11 -5.57 4.02
N LEU A 32 18.77 -5.04 2.85
CA LEU A 32 17.83 -3.91 2.75
C LEU A 32 16.38 -4.36 2.92
N PRO A 33 15.50 -3.49 3.48
CA PRO A 33 14.13 -3.87 3.75
C PRO A 33 13.33 -4.04 2.46
N ASN A 34 12.44 -5.02 2.44
CA ASN A 34 11.43 -5.16 1.40
C ASN A 34 10.40 -4.02 1.52
N GLN A 35 10.31 -3.16 0.50
CA GLN A 35 9.36 -2.05 0.43
C GLN A 35 8.15 -2.33 -0.48
N GLY A 36 7.89 -3.60 -0.76
CA GLY A 36 6.79 -4.06 -1.61
C GLY A 36 7.24 -4.34 -3.04
N GLN A 37 6.36 -4.10 -4.00
CA GLN A 37 6.56 -4.42 -5.42
C GLN A 37 6.60 -3.14 -6.28
N HIS A 38 7.42 -3.12 -7.34
CA HIS A 38 7.30 -2.14 -8.45
C HIS A 38 5.88 -2.10 -9.04
N LYS A 39 5.45 -0.95 -9.58
CA LYS A 39 4.04 -0.75 -10.02
C LYS A 39 3.56 -1.68 -11.13
N ALA A 40 4.50 -2.17 -11.96
CA ALA A 40 4.22 -3.10 -13.06
C ALA A 40 4.35 -4.58 -12.67
N ALA A 41 4.48 -4.89 -11.37
CA ALA A 41 4.70 -6.25 -10.86
C ALA A 41 3.64 -7.26 -11.28
N GLY A 42 4.07 -8.51 -11.46
CA GLY A 42 3.24 -9.70 -11.23
C GLY A 42 3.04 -9.99 -9.72
N GLU A 43 2.57 -11.20 -9.38
CA GLU A 43 2.30 -11.62 -7.99
C GLU A 43 3.57 -11.95 -7.16
N ARG A 44 4.77 -11.87 -7.75
CA ARG A 44 6.05 -12.28 -7.16
C ARG A 44 7.07 -11.14 -7.08
N GLY A 45 7.99 -11.28 -6.13
CA GLY A 45 9.17 -10.43 -5.98
C GLY A 45 9.04 -9.35 -4.91
N SER A 46 10.16 -8.69 -4.66
CA SER A 46 10.30 -7.54 -3.75
C SER A 46 11.13 -6.45 -4.39
N ALA A 47 11.08 -5.26 -3.79
CA ALA A 47 11.90 -4.14 -4.23
C ALA A 47 12.31 -3.22 -3.07
N PHE A 48 13.46 -2.58 -3.24
CA PHE A 48 13.91 -1.45 -2.43
C PHE A 48 14.04 -0.21 -3.33
N PHE A 49 13.50 0.92 -2.89
CA PHE A 49 13.48 2.16 -3.69
C PHE A 49 14.24 3.29 -3.01
N ALA A 50 15.01 4.04 -3.80
CA ALA A 50 15.72 5.23 -3.33
C ALA A 50 15.71 6.35 -4.36
N GLY A 51 15.96 7.57 -3.88
CA GLY A 51 15.99 8.79 -4.68
C GLY A 51 14.64 9.47 -4.79
N ALA A 52 14.46 10.27 -5.85
CA ALA A 52 13.26 11.06 -6.06
C ALA A 52 12.06 10.19 -6.42
N TYR A 53 10.85 10.66 -6.10
CA TYR A 53 9.60 10.05 -6.52
C TYR A 53 8.60 11.11 -6.94
N ARG A 54 7.69 10.72 -7.85
CA ARG A 54 6.57 11.53 -8.29
C ARG A 54 5.25 10.82 -8.00
N HIS A 55 4.35 11.50 -7.30
CA HIS A 55 2.99 11.01 -7.05
C HIS A 55 2.00 12.17 -6.94
N GLY A 56 0.93 12.16 -7.74
CA GLY A 56 -0.14 13.15 -7.62
C GLY A 56 0.30 14.60 -7.82
N GLY A 57 1.24 14.86 -8.74
CA GLY A 57 1.78 16.20 -9.02
C GLY A 57 2.88 16.67 -8.05
N ILE A 58 3.17 15.88 -7.01
CA ILE A 58 4.22 16.15 -6.04
C ILE A 58 5.48 15.36 -6.45
N THR A 59 6.62 16.04 -6.51
CA THR A 59 7.96 15.44 -6.71
C THR A 59 8.82 15.74 -5.49
N ARG A 60 9.30 14.69 -4.80
CA ARG A 60 10.06 14.80 -3.54
C ARG A 60 11.07 13.66 -3.38
N LEU A 61 11.91 13.73 -2.35
CA LEU A 61 12.85 12.68 -1.97
C LEU A 61 12.16 11.59 -1.12
N ARG A 62 12.39 10.30 -1.43
CA ARG A 62 11.84 9.18 -0.65
C ARG A 62 12.47 9.11 0.73
N SER A 63 11.67 8.90 1.77
CA SER A 63 12.15 8.82 3.17
C SER A 63 13.21 7.75 3.45
N SER A 64 13.46 6.80 2.53
CA SER A 64 14.55 5.82 2.63
C SER A 64 15.92 6.48 2.83
N TYR A 65 16.12 7.72 2.36
CA TYR A 65 17.38 8.44 2.62
C TYR A 65 17.70 8.67 4.10
N ARG A 66 16.68 8.72 4.97
CA ARG A 66 16.87 8.94 6.42
C ARG A 66 17.31 7.68 7.14
N SER A 67 16.84 6.53 6.66
CA SER A 67 17.08 5.24 7.29
C SER A 67 18.26 4.49 6.68
N TRP A 68 18.56 4.75 5.41
CA TRP A 68 19.57 4.01 4.64
C TRP A 68 20.54 4.91 3.85
N PRO A 69 21.06 6.02 4.43
CA PRO A 69 21.91 6.95 3.68
C PRO A 69 23.19 6.32 3.14
N TRP A 70 23.88 5.48 3.93
CA TRP A 70 25.14 4.85 3.51
C TRP A 70 24.89 3.80 2.45
N SER A 71 23.83 3.01 2.59
CA SER A 71 23.45 2.01 1.58
C SER A 71 23.14 2.67 0.24
N ILE A 72 22.41 3.78 0.28
CA ILE A 72 22.12 4.57 -0.92
C ILE A 72 23.42 5.10 -1.54
N GLN A 73 24.33 5.68 -0.74
CA GLN A 73 25.63 6.16 -1.24
C GLN A 73 26.50 5.05 -1.83
N ALA A 74 26.50 3.84 -1.25
CA ALA A 74 27.23 2.70 -1.79
C ALA A 74 26.67 2.29 -3.17
N VAL A 75 25.35 2.23 -3.29
CA VAL A 75 24.67 1.85 -4.54
C VAL A 75 24.84 2.94 -5.61
N THR A 76 24.66 4.22 -5.30
CA THR A 76 24.86 5.32 -6.27
C THR A 76 26.32 5.39 -6.74
N ARG A 77 27.29 5.18 -5.84
CA ARG A 77 28.70 5.06 -6.21
C ARG A 77 28.95 3.89 -7.16
N TYR A 78 28.35 2.73 -6.93
CA TYR A 78 28.45 1.58 -7.84
C TYR A 78 27.79 1.86 -9.19
N ILE A 79 26.62 2.51 -9.23
CA ILE A 79 25.96 2.94 -10.47
C ILE A 79 26.90 3.83 -11.27
N GLN A 80 27.49 4.86 -10.65
CA GLN A 80 28.41 5.78 -11.32
C GLN A 80 29.69 5.09 -11.84
N GLN A 81 30.16 4.03 -11.16
CA GLN A 81 31.27 3.21 -11.64
C GLN A 81 30.88 2.37 -12.86
N LYS A 82 29.67 1.83 -12.89
CA LYS A 82 29.18 0.95 -13.97
C LYS A 82 28.69 1.72 -15.20
N VAL A 83 28.02 2.84 -15.01
CA VAL A 83 27.51 3.71 -16.08
C VAL A 83 27.93 5.17 -15.85
N PRO A 84 29.22 5.49 -16.12
CA PRO A 84 29.75 6.84 -15.90
C PRO A 84 28.98 7.90 -16.70
N GLY A 85 28.67 9.02 -16.05
CA GLY A 85 27.96 10.15 -16.67
C GLY A 85 26.45 9.94 -16.87
N ASN A 86 25.90 8.77 -16.50
CA ASN A 86 24.47 8.55 -16.58
C ASN A 86 23.73 9.55 -15.70
N VAL A 87 22.64 10.11 -16.22
CA VAL A 87 21.75 10.99 -15.47
C VAL A 87 20.68 10.13 -14.78
N PHE A 88 20.59 10.25 -13.46
CA PHE A 88 19.60 9.51 -12.68
C PHE A 88 19.28 10.22 -11.37
N THR A 89 18.01 10.19 -10.99
CA THR A 89 17.51 10.73 -9.73
C THR A 89 17.06 9.64 -8.76
N SER A 90 16.95 8.41 -9.25
CA SER A 90 16.28 7.32 -8.56
C SER A 90 16.84 5.98 -8.97
N PHE A 91 16.75 5.01 -8.07
CA PHE A 91 16.95 3.60 -8.42
C PHE A 91 15.97 2.70 -7.68
N ALA A 92 15.81 1.49 -8.21
CA ALA A 92 15.13 0.39 -7.55
C ALA A 92 15.99 -0.87 -7.62
N ILE A 93 16.19 -1.53 -6.48
CA ILE A 93 16.70 -2.91 -6.47
C ILE A 93 15.49 -3.82 -6.56
N LEU A 94 15.46 -4.69 -7.56
CA LEU A 94 14.32 -5.56 -7.87
C LEU A 94 14.75 -7.03 -7.69
N TYR A 95 14.04 -7.79 -6.86
CA TYR A 95 14.32 -9.20 -6.56
C TYR A 95 13.18 -10.05 -7.13
N ASP A 96 13.50 -10.93 -8.08
CA ASP A 96 12.58 -11.87 -8.74
C ASP A 96 11.25 -11.23 -9.16
N GLN A 97 11.33 -9.97 -9.56
CA GLN A 97 10.16 -9.16 -9.83
C GLN A 97 9.84 -9.19 -11.32
N GLU A 98 8.74 -9.84 -11.70
CA GLU A 98 8.21 -9.79 -13.06
C GLU A 98 7.66 -8.41 -13.41
N ALA A 99 7.79 -7.98 -14.67
CA ALA A 99 7.15 -6.77 -15.18
C ALA A 99 6.39 -7.06 -16.48
N LYS A 100 5.07 -6.85 -16.44
CA LYS A 100 4.19 -6.96 -17.62
C LYS A 100 4.45 -5.80 -18.61
N PRO A 101 3.95 -5.85 -19.86
CA PRO A 101 4.05 -4.73 -20.79
C PRO A 101 3.61 -3.39 -20.19
N HIS A 102 4.53 -2.42 -20.15
CA HIS A 102 4.26 -1.09 -19.62
C HIS A 102 5.20 -0.03 -20.20
N ARG A 103 4.84 1.23 -19.97
CA ARG A 103 5.71 2.40 -20.13
C ARG A 103 5.81 3.10 -18.79
N ASP A 104 6.98 3.59 -18.46
CA ASP A 104 7.21 4.38 -17.26
C ASP A 104 6.93 5.85 -17.53
N SER A 105 5.66 6.18 -17.74
CA SER A 105 5.20 7.54 -18.05
C SER A 105 5.68 8.62 -17.07
N GLY A 106 5.94 8.24 -15.81
CA GLY A 106 6.45 9.11 -14.76
C GLY A 106 7.96 9.37 -14.78
N ASN A 107 8.70 8.67 -15.65
CA ASN A 107 10.12 8.92 -15.86
C ASN A 107 10.35 10.09 -16.81
N GLU A 108 11.51 10.72 -16.69
CA GLU A 108 12.03 11.67 -17.66
C GLU A 108 12.43 10.95 -18.95
N ALA A 109 12.48 11.65 -20.09
CA ALA A 109 12.90 11.08 -21.38
C ALA A 109 14.42 10.86 -21.48
N THR A 110 15.08 10.57 -20.35
CA THR A 110 16.49 10.18 -20.28
C THR A 110 16.61 8.66 -20.28
N PRO A 111 17.72 8.09 -20.79
CA PRO A 111 17.91 6.64 -20.75
C PRO A 111 17.81 6.06 -19.33
N ASN A 112 16.99 5.03 -19.20
CA ASN A 112 16.98 4.11 -18.07
C ASN A 112 18.10 3.09 -18.26
N VAL A 113 18.66 2.61 -17.14
CA VAL A 113 19.65 1.54 -17.14
C VAL A 113 19.19 0.42 -16.22
N VAL A 114 19.20 -0.82 -16.69
CA VAL A 114 19.06 -2.01 -15.84
C VAL A 114 20.43 -2.66 -15.70
N ILE A 115 20.92 -2.78 -14.46
CA ILE A 115 22.23 -3.39 -14.15
C ILE A 115 21.99 -4.74 -13.47
N LYS A 116 22.63 -5.78 -13.98
CA LYS A 116 22.59 -7.13 -13.42
C LYS A 116 23.41 -7.21 -12.13
N LEU A 117 22.81 -7.69 -11.04
CA LEU A 117 23.50 -7.88 -9.76
C LEU A 117 23.76 -9.36 -9.42
N SER A 118 22.81 -10.25 -9.70
CA SER A 118 22.99 -11.69 -9.50
C SER A 118 23.24 -12.43 -10.82
N ASP A 119 23.79 -13.63 -10.72
CA ASP A 119 23.95 -14.54 -11.85
C ASP A 119 22.63 -15.30 -12.09
N PHE A 120 21.96 -14.96 -13.20
CA PHE A 120 20.78 -15.65 -13.72
C PHE A 120 20.91 -15.84 -15.24
N HIS A 121 20.15 -16.78 -15.80
CA HIS A 121 20.07 -17.05 -17.24
C HIS A 121 18.79 -16.44 -17.83
N GLY A 122 18.87 -15.85 -19.03
CA GLY A 122 17.76 -15.11 -19.63
C GLY A 122 17.49 -13.78 -18.91
N GLY A 123 16.21 -13.41 -18.74
CA GLY A 123 15.79 -12.28 -17.90
C GLY A 123 16.07 -10.89 -18.46
N GLY A 124 16.37 -10.79 -19.75
CA GLY A 124 16.48 -9.54 -20.49
C GLY A 124 15.14 -8.82 -20.61
N LEU A 125 15.06 -7.85 -21.51
CA LEU A 125 13.84 -7.08 -21.76
C LEU A 125 13.40 -7.25 -23.20
N TRP A 126 12.10 -7.39 -23.41
CA TRP A 126 11.51 -7.06 -24.70
C TRP A 126 11.23 -5.56 -24.71
N ILE A 127 11.68 -4.86 -25.74
CA ILE A 127 11.56 -3.40 -25.88
C ILE A 127 10.93 -3.10 -27.24
N GLU A 128 9.88 -2.29 -27.24
CA GLU A 128 9.23 -1.81 -28.46
C GLU A 128 10.23 -1.08 -29.35
N ASP A 129 10.28 -1.53 -30.60
CA ASP A 129 11.19 -1.08 -31.63
C ASP A 129 10.48 -1.31 -32.96
N PRO A 130 10.12 -0.25 -33.70
CA PRO A 130 9.46 -0.38 -35.00
C PRO A 130 10.24 -1.20 -36.04
N LEU A 131 11.56 -1.33 -35.87
CA LEU A 131 12.44 -2.12 -36.73
C LEU A 131 12.79 -3.49 -36.13
N GLY A 132 12.32 -3.76 -34.92
CA GLY A 132 12.55 -5.01 -34.21
C GLY A 132 11.93 -6.21 -34.93
N GLN A 133 12.50 -7.39 -34.69
CA GLN A 133 12.12 -8.64 -35.36
C GLN A 133 11.42 -9.63 -34.41
N ASP A 134 11.16 -9.21 -33.18
CA ASP A 134 10.53 -10.02 -32.13
C ASP A 134 9.13 -9.46 -31.80
N PRO A 135 8.12 -9.62 -32.67
CA PRO A 135 6.79 -9.09 -32.41
C PRO A 135 6.13 -9.75 -31.18
N GLN A 136 5.39 -8.96 -30.40
CA GLN A 136 4.59 -9.43 -29.27
C GLN A 136 3.12 -9.07 -29.44
N ASP A 137 2.22 -9.95 -29.00
CA ASP A 137 0.79 -9.65 -28.90
C ASP A 137 0.51 -9.00 -27.53
N ILE A 138 0.14 -7.73 -27.55
CA ILE A 138 -0.17 -6.94 -26.36
C ILE A 138 -1.55 -6.32 -26.56
N ASP A 139 -2.50 -6.76 -25.73
CA ASP A 139 -3.91 -6.36 -25.79
C ASP A 139 -4.57 -6.58 -27.16
N GLY A 140 -4.23 -7.69 -27.84
CA GLY A 140 -4.78 -8.07 -29.15
C GLY A 140 -4.16 -7.31 -30.31
N ARG A 141 -3.01 -6.66 -30.10
CA ARG A 141 -2.25 -5.93 -31.11
C ARG A 141 -0.85 -6.49 -31.20
N THR A 142 -0.43 -6.80 -32.42
CA THR A 142 0.97 -7.14 -32.70
C THR A 142 1.81 -5.86 -32.68
N ILE A 143 2.71 -5.75 -31.72
CA ILE A 143 3.66 -4.64 -31.59
C ILE A 143 5.05 -5.16 -31.91
N GLN A 144 5.78 -4.45 -32.78
CA GLN A 144 7.17 -4.79 -33.10
C GLN A 144 8.10 -4.39 -31.95
N GLY A 145 9.08 -5.24 -31.70
CA GLY A 145 10.09 -4.99 -30.68
C GLY A 145 11.28 -5.90 -30.82
N THR A 146 12.23 -5.72 -29.92
CA THR A 146 13.52 -6.41 -29.92
C THR A 146 13.75 -7.04 -28.55
N ASN A 147 14.07 -8.33 -28.55
CA ASN A 147 14.55 -9.02 -27.35
C ASN A 147 15.98 -8.55 -27.05
N THR A 148 16.13 -7.78 -25.99
CA THR A 148 17.39 -7.17 -25.58
C THR A 148 17.96 -7.94 -24.38
N GLU A 149 19.10 -8.57 -24.60
CA GLU A 149 19.89 -9.23 -23.55
C GLU A 149 20.82 -8.23 -22.84
N PHE A 150 21.37 -8.65 -21.70
CA PHE A 150 22.35 -7.85 -20.97
C PHE A 150 23.69 -7.82 -21.72
N GLU A 151 24.10 -6.62 -22.15
CA GLU A 151 25.44 -6.37 -22.66
C GLU A 151 26.30 -5.79 -21.53
N GLN A 152 27.41 -6.45 -21.22
CA GLN A 152 28.30 -6.05 -20.11
C GLN A 152 27.55 -5.83 -18.78
N ASP A 153 26.63 -6.73 -18.46
CA ASP A 153 25.73 -6.67 -17.29
C ASP A 153 24.74 -5.49 -17.31
N THR A 154 24.52 -4.83 -18.45
CA THR A 154 23.62 -3.67 -18.55
C THR A 154 22.62 -3.76 -19.72
N ILE A 155 21.48 -3.12 -19.56
CA ILE A 155 20.53 -2.80 -20.63
C ILE A 155 20.20 -1.31 -20.52
N VAL A 156 20.31 -0.58 -21.63
CA VAL A 156 20.04 0.87 -21.68
C VAL A 156 18.91 1.14 -22.67
N PHE A 157 17.87 1.87 -22.25
CA PHE A 157 16.71 2.14 -23.09
C PHE A 157 15.89 3.32 -22.57
N ASN A 158 15.00 3.88 -23.38
CA ASN A 158 14.07 4.93 -22.94
C ASN A 158 12.76 4.31 -22.44
N ALA A 159 12.65 4.07 -21.12
CA ALA A 159 11.47 3.41 -20.54
C ALA A 159 10.20 4.27 -20.56
N LYS A 160 10.33 5.58 -20.75
CA LYS A 160 9.20 6.50 -20.87
C LYS A 160 8.46 6.29 -22.20
N GLU A 161 9.22 6.19 -23.28
CA GLU A 161 8.69 6.16 -24.64
C GLU A 161 8.46 4.74 -25.16
N ALA A 162 9.36 3.81 -24.83
CA ALA A 162 9.29 2.44 -25.31
C ALA A 162 8.44 1.57 -24.39
N LEU A 163 7.42 0.91 -24.96
CA LEU A 163 6.73 -0.17 -24.27
C LEU A 163 7.73 -1.30 -24.02
N HIS A 164 7.76 -1.83 -22.80
CA HIS A 164 8.72 -2.87 -22.47
C HIS A 164 8.15 -3.86 -21.45
N MET A 165 8.72 -5.07 -21.44
CA MET A 165 8.39 -6.12 -20.48
C MET A 165 9.61 -6.99 -20.22
N MET A 166 9.55 -7.77 -19.15
CA MET A 166 10.60 -8.72 -18.82
C MET A 166 10.48 -10.00 -19.65
N LEU A 167 11.63 -10.51 -20.10
CA LEU A 167 11.73 -11.85 -20.70
C LEU A 167 11.88 -12.94 -19.63
N PRO A 168 11.47 -14.20 -19.89
CA PRO A 168 11.64 -15.30 -18.95
C PRO A 168 13.10 -15.49 -18.49
N TRP A 169 13.28 -16.00 -17.27
CA TRP A 169 14.60 -16.28 -16.70
C TRP A 169 14.61 -17.53 -15.83
N GLU A 170 15.82 -18.02 -15.56
CA GLU A 170 16.09 -19.09 -14.60
C GLU A 170 17.09 -18.62 -13.53
N GLY A 171 16.89 -19.07 -12.29
CA GLY A 171 17.65 -18.64 -11.11
C GLY A 171 17.03 -17.44 -10.40
N THR A 172 17.76 -16.89 -9.41
CA THR A 172 17.35 -15.70 -8.66
C THR A 172 17.81 -14.45 -9.41
N ARG A 173 16.86 -13.64 -9.88
CA ARG A 173 17.11 -12.41 -10.64
C ARG A 173 17.07 -11.19 -9.73
N VAL A 174 18.24 -10.65 -9.43
CA VAL A 174 18.41 -9.37 -8.73
C VAL A 174 19.01 -8.38 -9.71
N VAL A 175 18.30 -7.28 -9.96
CA VAL A 175 18.75 -6.20 -10.84
C VAL A 175 18.57 -4.84 -10.19
N LEU A 176 19.36 -3.88 -10.64
CA LEU A 176 19.24 -2.48 -10.28
C LEU A 176 18.65 -1.71 -11.46
N ALA A 177 17.42 -1.23 -11.32
CA ALA A 177 16.78 -0.34 -12.29
C ALA A 177 17.09 1.11 -11.91
N VAL A 178 17.83 1.81 -12.77
CA VAL A 178 18.30 3.19 -12.61
C VAL A 178 17.51 4.09 -13.56
N TYR A 179 16.95 5.18 -13.02
CA TYR A 179 16.05 6.04 -13.78
C TYR A 179 16.00 7.47 -13.23
N SER A 180 15.45 8.38 -14.04
CA SER A 180 15.12 9.74 -13.62
C SER A 180 13.60 9.91 -13.60
N VAL A 181 13.07 10.53 -12.54
CA VAL A 181 11.66 10.96 -12.53
C VAL A 181 11.51 12.31 -13.24
N GLN A 182 10.30 12.63 -13.69
CA GLN A 182 10.00 13.97 -14.20
C GLN A 182 9.92 15.01 -13.08
N ASP A 183 9.92 16.29 -13.48
CA ASP A 183 9.68 17.46 -12.63
C ASP A 183 10.63 17.54 -11.43
N VAL A 184 11.91 17.18 -11.63
CA VAL A 184 12.97 17.18 -10.60
C VAL A 184 13.29 18.60 -10.14
N ASP A 185 13.07 19.60 -11.01
CA ASP A 185 13.12 21.03 -10.69
C ASP A 185 12.18 21.42 -9.55
N ARG A 186 11.10 20.66 -9.32
CA ARG A 186 10.12 20.90 -8.24
C ARG A 186 10.54 20.33 -6.88
N ILE A 187 11.64 19.61 -6.80
CA ILE A 187 12.16 19.12 -5.52
C ILE A 187 12.61 20.33 -4.69
N PRO A 188 12.21 20.46 -3.42
CA PRO A 188 12.71 21.52 -2.54
C PRO A 188 14.24 21.56 -2.49
N ALA A 189 14.82 22.76 -2.43
CA ALA A 189 16.27 22.94 -2.53
C ALA A 189 17.07 22.12 -1.50
N ASP A 190 16.58 22.02 -0.26
CA ASP A 190 17.18 21.22 0.81
C ASP A 190 17.12 19.71 0.53
N GLU A 191 16.00 19.22 -0.01
CA GLU A 191 15.85 17.83 -0.47
C GLU A 191 16.71 17.56 -1.72
N PHE A 192 16.88 18.54 -2.61
CA PHE A 192 17.72 18.42 -3.79
C PHE A 192 19.21 18.38 -3.43
N GLU A 193 19.65 19.20 -2.48
CA GLU A 193 21.01 19.10 -1.92
C GLU A 193 21.25 17.73 -1.27
N GLN A 194 20.27 17.19 -0.53
CA GLN A 194 20.35 15.83 0.03
C GLN A 194 20.45 14.77 -1.07
N LEU A 195 19.69 14.91 -2.17
CA LEU A 195 19.78 14.03 -3.33
C LEU A 195 21.21 14.04 -3.91
N LEU A 196 21.84 15.20 -4.05
CA LEU A 196 23.24 15.32 -4.51
C LEU A 196 24.23 14.69 -3.52
N GLN A 197 24.08 14.93 -2.22
CA GLN A 197 24.95 14.37 -1.17
C GLN A 197 24.88 12.84 -1.10
N LEU A 198 23.77 12.23 -1.52
CA LEU A 198 23.61 10.78 -1.62
C LEU A 198 24.26 10.19 -2.88
N GLY A 199 24.82 11.02 -3.77
CA GLY A 199 25.53 10.59 -4.98
C GLY A 199 24.63 10.37 -6.20
N PHE A 200 23.38 10.85 -6.18
CA PHE A 200 22.58 10.88 -7.41
C PHE A 200 23.14 11.95 -8.37
N ASN A 201 22.88 11.75 -9.67
CA ASN A 201 23.38 12.63 -10.74
C ASN A 201 22.20 13.15 -11.57
N PRO A 202 21.36 14.05 -11.04
CA PRO A 202 20.26 14.64 -11.80
C PRO A 202 20.78 15.48 -12.97
N ALA A 203 19.97 15.66 -14.01
CA ALA A 203 20.27 16.65 -15.05
C ALA A 203 20.38 18.05 -14.41
N PRO A 204 21.22 18.96 -14.95
CA PRO A 204 21.24 20.33 -14.49
C PRO A 204 19.83 20.95 -14.61
N VAL A 205 19.24 21.28 -13.47
CA VAL A 205 17.96 21.97 -13.38
C VAL A 205 18.16 23.24 -12.57
N GLN A 206 17.49 24.32 -12.96
CA GLN A 206 17.31 25.45 -12.05
C GLN A 206 16.23 25.03 -11.07
N THR A 207 16.62 24.56 -9.88
CA THR A 207 15.68 24.46 -8.77
C THR A 207 15.26 25.89 -8.46
N GLY A 208 14.05 26.27 -8.87
CA GLY A 208 13.48 27.53 -8.42
C GLY A 208 13.35 27.49 -6.91
N ASP A 209 13.37 28.65 -6.25
CA ASP A 209 12.72 28.80 -4.95
C ASP A 209 11.23 28.48 -5.15
N HIS A 210 10.89 27.19 -5.24
CA HIS A 210 9.51 26.72 -5.22
C HIS A 210 9.04 26.79 -3.77
N ALA A 211 9.03 28.02 -3.22
CA ALA A 211 8.28 28.40 -2.03
C ALA A 211 6.78 28.14 -2.21
N ASP A 212 6.35 27.83 -3.44
CA ASP A 212 5.00 27.37 -3.79
C ASP A 212 4.79 25.87 -3.54
N ALA A 213 5.59 25.26 -2.66
CA ALA A 213 5.21 23.96 -2.13
C ALA A 213 3.87 24.17 -1.38
N PRO A 214 2.76 23.48 -1.75
CA PRO A 214 1.43 23.85 -1.26
C PRO A 214 1.33 23.90 0.27
N TRP A 215 2.15 23.13 0.98
CA TRP A 215 2.19 23.07 2.44
C TRP A 215 2.87 24.27 3.12
N GLN A 216 3.56 25.16 2.40
CA GLN A 216 4.03 26.45 2.91
C GLN A 216 2.94 27.54 2.83
N VAL A 217 1.89 27.29 2.03
CA VAL A 217 0.72 28.15 1.96
C VAL A 217 -0.10 27.96 3.25
N PRO A 218 -0.57 29.04 3.91
CA PRO A 218 -1.43 28.92 5.08
C PRO A 218 -2.59 27.96 4.81
N THR A 219 -2.95 27.13 5.80
CA THR A 219 -3.92 26.02 5.66
C THR A 219 -5.21 26.42 4.92
N PHE A 220 -5.76 27.61 5.20
CA PHE A 220 -6.99 28.11 4.57
C PHE A 220 -6.79 28.68 3.16
N ALA A 221 -5.55 29.00 2.79
CA ALA A 221 -5.19 29.51 1.47
C ALA A 221 -4.78 28.41 0.47
N LEU A 222 -4.85 27.13 0.88
CA LEU A 222 -4.58 25.98 -0.01
C LEU A 222 -5.53 25.95 -1.20
N ARG A 223 -4.97 26.04 -2.41
CA ARG A 223 -5.70 25.99 -3.69
C ARG A 223 -5.28 24.78 -4.53
N THR A 224 -6.09 24.50 -5.55
CA THR A 224 -5.81 23.48 -6.57
C THR A 224 -6.04 24.14 -7.91
N GLU A 225 -5.00 24.17 -8.72
CA GLU A 225 -5.02 24.80 -10.03
C GLU A 225 -6.04 24.14 -10.95
N ALA A 226 -6.67 24.93 -11.83
CA ALA A 226 -7.75 24.44 -12.68
C ALA A 226 -7.33 23.25 -13.56
N ALA A 227 -6.07 23.24 -14.01
CA ALA A 227 -5.51 22.17 -14.85
C ALA A 227 -5.44 20.81 -14.14
N ASP A 228 -5.27 20.80 -12.81
CA ASP A 228 -5.10 19.57 -12.03
C ASP A 228 -6.44 19.03 -11.48
N ARG A 229 -7.54 19.77 -11.69
CA ARG A 229 -8.85 19.37 -11.18
C ARG A 229 -9.53 18.38 -12.12
N LYS A 230 -9.86 17.20 -11.59
CA LYS A 230 -10.74 16.22 -12.27
C LYS A 230 -12.16 16.74 -12.48
N ARG A 231 -12.59 17.75 -11.70
CA ARG A 231 -13.92 18.37 -11.75
C ARG A 231 -13.82 19.88 -11.49
N PRO A 232 -14.61 20.72 -12.18
CA PRO A 232 -14.57 22.16 -11.97
C PRO A 232 -14.85 22.54 -10.52
N HIS A 233 -14.18 23.60 -10.04
CA HIS A 233 -14.52 24.24 -8.77
C HIS A 233 -15.98 24.69 -8.78
N GLY A 234 -16.67 24.54 -7.65
CA GLY A 234 -18.08 24.89 -7.53
C GLY A 234 -19.05 23.89 -8.17
N ALA A 235 -18.56 22.82 -8.82
CA ALA A 235 -19.44 21.82 -9.40
C ALA A 235 -20.13 20.98 -8.29
N PRO A 236 -21.43 20.65 -8.41
CA PRO A 236 -22.10 19.81 -7.44
C PRO A 236 -21.61 18.36 -7.51
N VAL A 237 -21.43 17.72 -6.35
CA VAL A 237 -21.12 16.31 -6.25
C VAL A 237 -22.35 15.51 -6.69
N ARG A 238 -22.23 14.82 -7.82
CA ARG A 238 -23.32 13.98 -8.35
C ARG A 238 -23.53 12.75 -7.49
N GLY A 239 -24.64 12.71 -6.74
CA GLY A 239 -25.16 11.49 -6.13
C GLY A 239 -25.96 10.68 -7.14
N ARG A 240 -25.68 9.38 -7.28
CA ARG A 240 -26.59 8.45 -7.94
C ARG A 240 -27.51 7.83 -6.89
N ASP A 241 -28.77 7.60 -7.23
CA ASP A 241 -29.66 6.84 -6.36
C ASP A 241 -29.10 5.44 -6.14
N HIS A 242 -28.93 5.09 -4.87
CA HIS A 242 -28.34 3.82 -4.46
C HIS A 242 -29.40 2.97 -3.77
N ARG A 243 -29.49 1.68 -4.13
CA ARG A 243 -30.48 0.74 -3.57
C ARG A 243 -30.44 0.61 -2.04
N GLN A 244 -29.32 0.98 -1.42
CA GLN A 244 -29.10 0.92 0.03
C GLN A 244 -29.23 2.30 0.72
N ARG A 245 -29.78 3.32 0.06
CA ARG A 245 -29.87 4.70 0.59
C ARG A 245 -30.58 4.75 1.95
N SER A 246 -31.68 4.03 2.10
CA SER A 246 -32.44 3.93 3.37
C SER A 246 -31.58 3.35 4.51
N SER A 247 -30.86 2.26 4.25
CA SER A 247 -29.93 1.68 5.23
C SER A 247 -28.79 2.65 5.56
N GLY A 248 -28.26 3.35 4.54
CA GLY A 248 -27.23 4.37 4.71
C GLY A 248 -27.64 5.52 5.63
N GLN A 249 -28.88 6.01 5.49
CA GLN A 249 -29.43 7.05 6.37
C GLN A 249 -29.53 6.58 7.82
N LYS A 250 -29.95 5.33 8.05
CA LYS A 250 -30.01 4.75 9.39
C LYS A 250 -28.63 4.59 10.01
N ALA A 251 -27.63 4.18 9.23
CA ALA A 251 -26.26 4.09 9.70
C ALA A 251 -25.71 5.47 10.11
N ILE A 252 -25.93 6.51 9.31
CA ILE A 252 -25.50 7.88 9.66
C ILE A 252 -26.17 8.35 10.96
N ALA A 253 -27.47 8.10 11.13
CA ALA A 253 -28.19 8.43 12.36
C ALA A 253 -27.65 7.67 13.58
N ALA A 254 -27.15 6.45 13.40
CA ALA A 254 -26.46 5.65 14.43
C ALA A 254 -24.96 5.96 14.54
N GLY A 255 -24.46 6.95 13.80
CA GLY A 255 -23.06 7.34 13.84
C GLY A 255 -22.08 6.47 13.02
N TYR A 256 -22.59 5.67 12.09
CA TYR A 256 -21.79 4.82 11.20
C TYR A 256 -21.79 5.36 9.76
N GLN A 257 -20.62 5.40 9.13
CA GLN A 257 -20.48 5.78 7.72
C GLN A 257 -20.37 4.54 6.82
N MET A 258 -21.27 4.41 5.84
CA MET A 258 -21.20 3.38 4.80
C MET A 258 -20.31 3.81 3.62
N LYS A 259 -20.12 2.90 2.64
CA LYS A 259 -19.36 3.15 1.40
C LYS A 259 -19.75 4.49 0.74
N LYS A 260 -18.75 5.19 0.18
CA LYS A 260 -18.78 6.56 -0.39
C LYS A 260 -19.89 6.89 -1.42
N SER A 261 -20.71 5.92 -1.83
CA SER A 261 -21.77 6.07 -2.83
C SER A 261 -23.19 5.84 -2.29
N VAL A 262 -23.34 5.43 -1.02
CA VAL A 262 -24.66 5.07 -0.46
C VAL A 262 -25.45 6.30 -0.02
N VAL A 263 -24.76 7.32 0.50
CA VAL A 263 -25.31 8.63 0.89
C VAL A 263 -24.36 9.72 0.39
N LEU A 264 -24.90 10.91 0.10
CA LEU A 264 -24.09 12.05 -0.29
C LEU A 264 -23.05 12.39 0.80
N PRO A 265 -21.82 12.75 0.41
CA PRO A 265 -20.81 13.24 1.34
C PRO A 265 -21.26 14.57 1.99
N LEU A 266 -20.67 14.89 3.16
CA LEU A 266 -20.91 16.16 3.87
C LEU A 266 -20.60 17.37 2.99
N ILE A 267 -19.50 17.31 2.25
CA ILE A 267 -19.14 18.29 1.23
C ILE A 267 -19.88 17.94 -0.06
N THR A 268 -20.86 18.75 -0.43
CA THR A 268 -21.75 18.51 -1.59
C THR A 268 -21.32 19.25 -2.85
N THR A 269 -20.27 20.07 -2.77
CA THR A 269 -19.73 20.89 -3.86
C THR A 269 -18.22 20.73 -3.93
N GLU A 270 -17.63 20.74 -5.12
CA GLU A 270 -16.18 20.66 -5.30
C GLU A 270 -15.51 21.97 -4.84
N MET A 271 -14.79 21.92 -3.71
CA MET A 271 -14.13 23.07 -3.08
C MET A 271 -12.61 23.01 -3.24
N HIS A 272 -11.90 24.12 -3.01
CA HIS A 272 -10.45 24.08 -2.77
C HIS A 272 -10.13 23.39 -1.43
N PRO A 273 -8.93 22.84 -1.24
CA PRO A 273 -8.56 22.21 0.02
C PRO A 273 -8.70 23.16 1.23
N GLY A 274 -8.30 24.43 1.09
CA GLY A 274 -8.44 25.42 2.15
C GLY A 274 -9.90 25.71 2.52
N GLU A 275 -10.75 25.89 1.51
CA GLU A 275 -12.20 26.07 1.68
C GLU A 275 -12.87 24.83 2.30
N ALA A 276 -12.42 23.63 1.95
CA ALA A 276 -12.94 22.38 2.52
C ALA A 276 -12.58 22.24 4.00
N ILE A 277 -11.40 22.72 4.41
CA ILE A 277 -10.96 22.74 5.81
C ILE A 277 -11.80 23.76 6.59
N GLU A 278 -11.97 24.97 6.05
CA GLU A 278 -12.84 26.00 6.65
C GLU A 278 -14.28 25.49 6.82
N PHE A 279 -14.84 24.89 5.77
CA PHE A 279 -16.16 24.25 5.82
C PHE A 279 -16.23 23.15 6.89
N ALA A 280 -15.20 22.31 7.02
CA ALA A 280 -15.19 21.24 8.01
C ALA A 280 -15.14 21.76 9.45
N LEU A 281 -14.47 22.90 9.70
CA LEU A 281 -14.42 23.54 11.01
C LEU A 281 -15.76 24.18 11.39
N ASP A 282 -16.46 24.76 10.42
CA ASP A 282 -17.76 25.41 10.63
C ASP A 282 -18.95 24.43 10.59
N THR A 283 -18.73 23.21 10.09
CA THR A 283 -19.76 22.17 10.04
C THR A 283 -19.94 21.54 11.41
N ILE A 284 -21.12 21.69 12.00
CA ILE A 284 -21.53 20.91 13.17
C ILE A 284 -21.64 19.45 12.76
N HIS A 285 -20.62 18.66 13.08
CA HIS A 285 -20.63 17.25 12.77
C HIS A 285 -21.76 16.55 13.56
N PRO A 286 -22.47 15.57 12.99
CA PRO A 286 -23.38 14.70 13.75
C PRO A 286 -22.72 13.94 14.91
N PHE A 287 -21.39 13.98 15.03
CA PHE A 287 -20.62 13.42 16.16
C PHE A 287 -20.26 14.45 17.21
N THR A 288 -20.35 15.75 16.90
CA THR A 288 -20.07 16.86 17.82
C THR A 288 -21.32 17.27 18.59
N LYS A 289 -22.51 16.79 18.18
CA LYS A 289 -23.73 16.94 18.96
C LYS A 289 -23.70 15.92 20.08
N ASN A 290 -23.83 16.37 21.33
CA ASN A 290 -24.14 15.47 22.43
C ASN A 290 -25.42 14.72 22.06
N ALA A 291 -25.31 13.41 21.86
CA ALA A 291 -26.49 12.58 21.70
C ALA A 291 -27.32 12.74 22.97
N THR A 292 -28.57 13.16 22.85
CA THR A 292 -29.54 13.08 23.95
C THR A 292 -29.68 11.60 24.30
N ILE A 293 -29.02 11.20 25.38
CA ILE A 293 -29.17 9.87 25.96
C ILE A 293 -30.57 9.85 26.58
N ASP A 294 -31.35 8.82 26.23
CA ASP A 294 -32.64 8.59 26.84
C ASP A 294 -32.50 8.47 28.37
N SER A 295 -33.46 9.00 29.14
CA SER A 295 -33.36 9.05 30.61
C SER A 295 -33.20 7.66 31.23
N ASP A 296 -33.82 6.65 30.64
CA ASP A 296 -33.75 5.27 31.13
C ASP A 296 -32.36 4.70 30.86
N LEU A 297 -31.81 4.97 29.67
CA LEU A 297 -30.45 4.56 29.31
C LEU A 297 -29.40 5.26 30.19
N GLN A 298 -29.61 6.54 30.50
CA GLN A 298 -28.71 7.29 31.38
C GLN A 298 -28.75 6.74 32.81
N ALA A 299 -29.92 6.36 33.32
CA ALA A 299 -30.04 5.72 34.63
C ALA A 299 -29.32 4.37 34.69
N VAL A 300 -29.44 3.54 33.63
CA VAL A 300 -28.74 2.25 33.54
C VAL A 300 -27.21 2.45 33.47
N LEU A 301 -26.75 3.42 32.68
CA LEU A 301 -25.32 3.73 32.58
C LEU A 301 -24.77 4.21 33.94
N GLN A 302 -25.53 5.03 34.66
CA GLN A 302 -25.15 5.50 35.99
C GLN A 302 -25.10 4.34 37.00
N GLU A 303 -26.07 3.42 36.97
CA GLU A 303 -26.06 2.22 37.82
C GLU A 303 -24.82 1.35 37.58
N ILE A 304 -24.40 1.19 36.31
CA ILE A 304 -23.19 0.45 35.93
C ILE A 304 -21.91 1.14 36.47
N VAL A 305 -21.86 2.48 36.39
CA VAL A 305 -20.71 3.27 36.85
C VAL A 305 -20.61 3.26 38.38
N ASP A 306 -21.74 3.43 39.07
CA ASP A 306 -21.78 3.55 40.52
C ASP A 306 -21.62 2.18 41.22
N HIS A 307 -22.08 1.09 40.58
CA HIS A 307 -22.13 -0.24 41.18
C HIS A 307 -21.60 -1.35 40.25
N PRO A 308 -20.36 -1.26 39.74
CA PRO A 308 -19.83 -2.20 38.74
C PRO A 308 -19.76 -3.64 39.26
N ALA A 309 -19.39 -3.85 40.52
CA ALA A 309 -19.31 -5.17 41.12
C ALA A 309 -20.69 -5.83 41.24
N ALA A 310 -21.69 -5.11 41.76
CA ALA A 310 -23.06 -5.60 41.87
C ALA A 310 -23.66 -5.95 40.50
N MET A 311 -23.26 -5.23 39.44
CA MET A 311 -23.67 -5.54 38.08
C MET A 311 -23.04 -6.82 37.53
N CYS A 312 -21.75 -7.04 37.80
CA CYS A 312 -21.08 -8.30 37.47
C CYS A 312 -21.74 -9.47 38.21
N ASP A 313 -21.96 -9.35 39.51
CA ASP A 313 -22.56 -10.40 40.34
C ASP A 313 -23.99 -10.72 39.88
N ARG A 314 -24.80 -9.69 39.57
CA ARG A 314 -26.16 -9.88 39.04
C ARG A 314 -26.15 -10.57 37.68
N ARG A 315 -25.23 -10.20 36.80
CA ARG A 315 -25.08 -10.84 35.47
C ARG A 315 -24.63 -12.30 35.61
N GLU A 316 -23.67 -12.56 36.49
CA GLU A 316 -23.21 -13.91 36.78
C GLU A 316 -24.33 -14.77 37.36
N SER A 317 -25.08 -14.26 38.33
CA SER A 317 -26.24 -14.95 38.91
C SER A 317 -27.32 -15.25 37.87
N LEU A 318 -27.64 -14.29 37.00
CA LEU A 318 -28.60 -14.52 35.90
C LEU A 318 -28.09 -15.56 34.91
N LEU A 319 -26.81 -15.51 34.55
CA LEU A 319 -26.20 -16.51 33.66
C LEU A 319 -26.25 -17.91 34.27
N GLN A 320 -25.88 -18.04 35.54
CA GLN A 320 -25.95 -19.31 36.27
C GLN A 320 -27.38 -19.84 36.36
N HIS A 321 -28.35 -18.96 36.68
CA HIS A 321 -29.76 -19.32 36.74
C HIS A 321 -30.29 -19.84 35.39
N TRP A 322 -30.02 -19.10 34.31
CA TRP A 322 -30.49 -19.48 32.98
C TRP A 322 -29.74 -20.68 32.40
N ASP A 323 -28.45 -20.88 32.74
CA ASP A 323 -27.71 -22.11 32.39
C ASP A 323 -28.33 -23.32 33.09
N ALA A 324 -28.57 -23.24 34.41
CA ALA A 324 -29.21 -24.32 35.15
C ALA A 324 -30.60 -24.64 34.57
N ARG A 325 -31.41 -23.61 34.31
CA ARG A 325 -32.74 -23.77 33.72
C ARG A 325 -32.69 -24.38 32.32
N ALA A 326 -31.71 -23.97 31.50
CA ALA A 326 -31.53 -24.54 30.17
C ALA A 326 -31.20 -26.03 30.26
N ARG A 327 -30.26 -26.43 31.13
CA ARG A 327 -29.87 -27.83 31.34
C ARG A 327 -31.03 -28.71 31.81
N ASP A 328 -31.86 -28.21 32.72
CA ASP A 328 -33.04 -28.93 33.19
C ASP A 328 -34.07 -29.20 32.08
N LEU A 329 -34.17 -28.29 31.10
CA LEU A 329 -35.11 -28.39 29.99
C LEU A 329 -34.57 -29.20 28.80
N VAL A 330 -33.27 -29.50 28.75
CA VAL A 330 -32.66 -30.29 27.65
C VAL A 330 -33.31 -31.68 27.50
N PRO A 331 -33.49 -32.50 28.56
CA PRO A 331 -34.03 -33.86 28.40
C PRO A 331 -35.47 -33.87 27.86
N GLU A 332 -36.32 -32.95 28.33
CA GLU A 332 -37.69 -32.80 27.84
C GLU A 332 -37.69 -32.33 26.38
N SER A 333 -36.84 -31.36 26.04
CA SER A 333 -36.69 -30.86 24.68
C SER A 333 -36.21 -31.95 23.71
N GLU A 334 -35.24 -32.78 24.11
CA GLU A 334 -34.77 -33.93 23.32
C GLU A 334 -35.87 -34.99 23.13
N SER A 335 -36.67 -35.25 24.16
CA SER A 335 -37.81 -36.17 24.08
C SER A 335 -38.83 -35.71 23.05
N LEU A 336 -39.20 -34.42 23.07
CA LEU A 336 -40.11 -33.82 22.11
C LEU A 336 -39.55 -33.84 20.68
N LEU A 337 -38.26 -33.54 20.50
CA LEU A 337 -37.60 -33.59 19.19
C LEU A 337 -37.56 -35.01 18.59
N LYS A 338 -37.41 -36.05 19.41
CA LYS A 338 -37.44 -37.46 18.97
C LYS A 338 -38.82 -37.89 18.45
N GLN A 339 -39.88 -37.24 18.91
CA GLN A 339 -41.26 -37.52 18.46
C GLN A 339 -41.60 -36.92 17.09
N ILE A 340 -40.78 -35.99 16.57
CA ILE A 340 -40.99 -35.37 15.24
C ILE A 340 -40.64 -36.39 14.14
N PRO A 341 -41.57 -36.80 13.26
CA PRO A 341 -41.31 -37.87 12.28
C PRO A 341 -40.34 -37.46 11.17
N ASP A 342 -40.38 -36.18 10.77
CA ASP A 342 -39.56 -35.68 9.67
C ASP A 342 -38.14 -35.37 10.12
N ARG A 343 -37.18 -36.10 9.53
CA ARG A 343 -35.75 -35.99 9.82
C ARG A 343 -35.17 -34.61 9.51
N ARG A 344 -35.63 -33.93 8.45
CA ARG A 344 -35.11 -32.60 8.08
C ARG A 344 -35.56 -31.53 9.07
N TRP A 345 -36.81 -31.58 9.51
CA TRP A 345 -37.34 -30.70 10.55
C TRP A 345 -36.68 -30.94 11.90
N ARG A 346 -36.44 -32.21 12.26
CA ARG A 346 -35.70 -32.57 13.47
C ARG A 346 -34.28 -31.99 13.47
N SER A 347 -33.56 -32.09 12.35
CA SER A 347 -32.20 -31.54 12.21
C SER A 347 -32.16 -30.00 12.21
N ALA A 348 -33.16 -29.33 11.63
CA ALA A 348 -33.26 -27.88 11.66
C ALA A 348 -33.50 -27.36 13.09
N LEU A 349 -34.42 -27.99 13.83
CA LEU A 349 -34.73 -27.57 15.20
C LEU A 349 -33.60 -27.91 16.19
N SER A 350 -32.88 -29.02 15.99
CA SER A 350 -31.73 -29.39 16.85
C SER A 350 -30.52 -28.46 16.68
N SER A 351 -30.27 -27.99 15.45
CA SER A 351 -29.14 -27.08 15.15
C SER A 351 -29.36 -25.65 15.63
N THR A 352 -30.62 -25.25 15.84
CA THR A 352 -30.96 -23.89 16.27
C THR A 352 -31.00 -23.72 17.79
N TRP A 353 -31.14 -24.80 18.57
CA TRP A 353 -31.36 -24.72 20.03
C TRP A 353 -30.28 -25.31 20.93
N LEU A 354 -29.49 -26.30 20.48
CA LEU A 354 -28.61 -27.05 21.39
C LEU A 354 -27.11 -26.70 21.31
N TYR A 355 -26.63 -26.00 20.28
CA TYR A 355 -25.19 -25.88 20.02
C TYR A 355 -24.63 -24.47 19.83
N GLY A 356 -25.46 -23.42 19.92
CA GLY A 356 -25.05 -22.05 19.56
C GLY A 356 -24.37 -21.22 20.65
N VAL A 357 -24.49 -21.56 21.94
CA VAL A 357 -24.07 -20.66 23.04
C VAL A 357 -23.11 -21.29 24.06
N PHE A 358 -23.01 -22.62 24.14
CA PHE A 358 -22.37 -23.29 25.28
C PHE A 358 -20.86 -23.61 25.15
N ARG A 359 -20.16 -23.18 24.09
CA ARG A 359 -18.74 -23.55 23.88
C ARG A 359 -17.73 -22.41 23.73
N CYS A 360 -18.10 -21.16 23.93
CA CYS A 360 -17.15 -20.04 23.86
C CYS A 360 -16.48 -19.66 25.19
N GLY A 361 -16.65 -20.43 26.27
CA GLY A 361 -16.11 -20.08 27.60
C GLY A 361 -14.81 -20.77 28.02
N LEU A 362 -14.43 -21.91 27.43
CA LEU A 362 -13.27 -22.68 27.89
C LEU A 362 -12.59 -23.35 26.70
N GLY A 363 -11.45 -22.81 26.28
CA GLY A 363 -10.68 -23.32 25.15
C GLY A 363 -9.34 -22.63 24.98
N GLY A 364 -8.51 -22.68 26.01
CA GLY A 364 -7.07 -22.57 25.81
C GLY A 364 -6.63 -23.68 24.86
N SER A 365 -5.94 -23.26 23.80
CA SER A 365 -4.89 -23.98 23.08
C SER A 365 -4.77 -25.48 23.35
N ASP A 366 -5.06 -26.31 22.35
CA ASP A 366 -4.04 -27.13 21.68
C ASP A 366 -4.73 -28.03 20.66
N HIS A 367 -4.54 -27.82 19.35
CA HIS A 367 -4.89 -28.81 18.32
C HIS A 367 -3.83 -28.76 17.22
N GLY A 368 -2.77 -29.54 17.44
CA GLY A 368 -1.89 -30.03 16.38
C GLY A 368 -2.69 -30.74 15.30
N ARG A 369 -2.43 -30.36 14.05
CA ARG A 369 -2.95 -31.06 12.87
C ARG A 369 -2.07 -32.28 12.63
N HIS A 370 -2.62 -33.47 12.88
CA HIS A 370 -2.18 -34.66 12.17
C HIS A 370 -3.00 -34.80 10.88
N ALA A 371 -2.26 -34.83 9.78
CA ALA A 371 -2.71 -35.29 8.48
C ALA A 371 -3.03 -36.78 8.55
N ASP A 372 -4.15 -37.18 7.96
CA ASP A 372 -4.23 -38.35 7.08
C ASP A 372 -5.63 -38.43 6.46
N ARG A 373 -5.68 -38.27 5.13
CA ARG A 373 -6.70 -38.87 4.27
C ARG A 373 -6.01 -39.21 2.95
N GLY A 374 -6.19 -40.47 2.53
CA GLY A 374 -5.92 -40.91 1.17
C GLY A 374 -7.01 -40.51 0.20
#